data_AF-A0A1M5DB73-F1
#
_entry.id   AF-A0A1M5DB73-F1
#
_cell.length_a   1.000
_cell.length_b   1.000
_cell.length_c   1.000
_cell.angle_alpha   90.00
_cell.angle_beta   90.00
_cell.angle_gamma   90.00
#
_symmetry.space_group_name_H-M   'P 1'
#
loop_
_entity.id
_entity.type
_entity.pdbx_description
1 polymer ?
#
loop_
_entity_poly.entity_id
_entity_poly.type
_entity_poly.pdbx_seq_one_letter_code
_entity_poly.pdbx_strand_id
1 'polypeptide(L)'
;MMNLLANAVLPARPSRTLRASPIAVDGHTMAPDRLLRYLQIKVHHLIQDHDWDSIHVVGSYDRQAVISAHEKNGKLFNFERPTAQINGRALVVKAFPGGDYVHHYALIIATYLAMTGKAADTVTYELPEPAVARAAAQQLALDLDGDLVIVGWGLAHLAPPDGVWNYGHGYAWQRTEVNGRRVVYLGFLHSIWGDVAGRVVTRLAELGARDVVYVGKVGALNPDIEPNTWLATGNTSLVGGSLATWPDFFGGFATAQPGVHTGVHVTSPSILLENQDWLTEHTEYAFVDPEIGPMGVAARDAGIGFGYLHVISNNLARRYPADLSNERHSEVVRQRTVLIRQIQNIIADRLVARPI
;
A
#
# COMPACT_ATOMS: atom_id res chain seq x y z
N MET A 1 -42.25 -11.57 38.41
CA MET A 1 -42.42 -10.72 37.22
C MET A 1 -41.24 -10.99 36.30
N MET A 2 -41.44 -11.84 35.29
CA MET A 2 -40.46 -12.16 34.26
C MET A 2 -40.34 -10.97 33.31
N ASN A 3 -39.12 -10.58 32.95
CA ASN A 3 -38.88 -9.75 31.76
C ASN A 3 -37.85 -10.48 30.89
N LEU A 4 -38.39 -11.23 29.93
CA LEU A 4 -37.67 -11.79 28.78
C LEU A 4 -37.47 -10.64 27.80
N LEU A 5 -36.28 -10.03 27.78
CA LEU A 5 -35.85 -9.24 26.64
C LEU A 5 -35.23 -10.18 25.62
N ALA A 6 -36.01 -10.43 24.56
CA ALA A 6 -35.58 -11.12 23.36
C ALA A 6 -34.40 -10.35 22.74
N ASN A 7 -33.24 -11.01 22.67
CA ASN A 7 -32.16 -10.61 21.79
C ASN A 7 -32.65 -10.80 20.34
N ALA A 8 -33.19 -9.72 19.77
CA ALA A 8 -33.44 -9.64 18.34
C ALA A 8 -32.08 -9.69 17.64
N VAL A 9 -31.76 -10.86 17.08
CA VAL A 9 -30.71 -11.01 16.08
C VAL A 9 -31.13 -10.14 14.89
N LEU A 10 -30.51 -8.97 14.77
CA LEU A 10 -30.61 -8.18 13.54
C LEU A 10 -30.08 -9.05 12.39
N PRO A 11 -30.84 -9.24 11.29
CA PRO A 11 -30.35 -9.98 10.15
C PRO A 11 -29.11 -9.25 9.61
N ALA A 12 -28.01 -10.00 9.44
CA ALA A 12 -26.84 -9.53 8.72
C ALA A 12 -27.31 -8.96 7.38
N ARG A 13 -26.89 -7.73 7.05
CA ARG A 13 -27.10 -7.21 5.69
C ARG A 13 -26.47 -8.22 4.73
N PRO A 14 -27.15 -8.60 3.64
CA PRO A 14 -26.54 -9.47 2.65
C PRO A 14 -25.28 -8.78 2.15
N SER A 15 -24.13 -9.41 2.33
CA SER A 15 -22.89 -8.90 1.75
C SER A 15 -23.10 -8.82 0.24
N ARG A 16 -22.80 -7.66 -0.34
CA ARG A 16 -23.06 -7.43 -1.75
C ARG A 16 -21.90 -8.03 -2.54
N THR A 17 -22.08 -9.24 -3.06
CA THR A 17 -21.18 -9.81 -4.07
C THR A 17 -21.14 -8.89 -5.29
N LEU A 18 -19.95 -8.48 -5.69
CA LEU A 18 -19.68 -7.63 -6.86
C LEU A 18 -18.97 -8.47 -7.92
N ARG A 19 -19.12 -8.10 -9.20
CA ARG A 19 -18.38 -8.70 -10.30
C ARG A 19 -17.17 -7.81 -10.63
N ALA A 20 -16.02 -8.42 -10.85
CA ALA A 20 -14.85 -7.70 -11.36
C ALA A 20 -14.92 -7.62 -12.87
N SER A 21 -14.73 -6.43 -13.43
CA SER A 21 -14.57 -6.24 -14.87
C SER A 21 -13.07 -6.11 -15.17
N PRO A 22 -12.53 -6.86 -16.14
CA PRO A 22 -11.16 -6.62 -16.59
C PRO A 22 -11.03 -5.20 -17.14
N ILE A 23 -9.85 -4.62 -16.99
CA ILE A 23 -9.58 -3.30 -17.56
C ILE A 23 -9.34 -3.38 -19.07
N ALA A 24 -9.53 -2.27 -19.77
CA ALA A 24 -9.06 -2.14 -21.14
C ALA A 24 -7.53 -2.09 -21.14
N VAL A 25 -6.91 -3.06 -21.82
CA VAL A 25 -5.44 -3.14 -21.96
C VAL A 25 -4.94 -2.07 -22.92
N ASP A 26 -5.67 -1.88 -24.02
CA ASP A 26 -5.41 -0.81 -24.97
C ASP A 26 -5.71 0.54 -24.30
N GLY A 27 -4.71 1.43 -24.28
CA GLY A 27 -4.82 2.73 -23.60
C GLY A 27 -4.46 2.70 -22.11
N HIS A 28 -4.00 1.58 -21.55
CA HIS A 28 -3.42 1.58 -20.20
C HIS A 28 -2.04 2.29 -20.18
N THR A 29 -1.65 2.91 -19.06
CA THR A 29 -0.35 3.60 -18.94
C THR A 29 0.85 2.64 -18.98
N MET A 30 0.68 1.42 -18.49
CA MET A 30 1.61 0.32 -18.76
C MET A 30 1.37 -0.30 -20.14
N ALA A 31 2.47 -0.53 -20.88
CA ALA A 31 2.42 -1.30 -22.11
C ALA A 31 1.90 -2.74 -21.86
N PRO A 32 1.23 -3.38 -22.84
CA PRO A 32 0.58 -4.68 -22.64
C PRO A 32 1.50 -5.79 -22.11
N ASP A 33 2.73 -5.88 -22.60
CA ASP A 33 3.74 -6.85 -22.16
C ASP A 33 4.17 -6.62 -20.70
N ARG A 34 4.36 -5.35 -20.32
CA ARG A 34 4.71 -4.93 -18.95
C ARG A 34 3.54 -5.17 -17.99
N LEU A 35 2.32 -4.87 -18.42
CA LEU A 35 1.09 -5.13 -17.67
C LEU A 35 0.91 -6.64 -17.43
N LEU A 36 1.03 -7.47 -18.47
CA LEU A 36 0.93 -8.92 -18.31
C LEU A 36 1.96 -9.46 -17.32
N ARG A 37 3.21 -9.01 -17.43
CA ARG A 37 4.28 -9.38 -16.48
C ARG A 37 3.96 -8.93 -15.05
N TYR A 38 3.41 -7.73 -14.87
CA TYR A 38 2.95 -7.24 -13.57
C TYR A 38 1.87 -8.16 -12.98
N LEU A 39 0.89 -8.57 -13.78
CA LEU A 39 -0.20 -9.45 -13.35
C LEU A 39 0.30 -10.85 -12.99
N GLN A 40 1.19 -11.42 -13.80
CA GLN A 40 1.75 -12.76 -13.60
C GLN A 40 2.46 -12.94 -12.25
N ILE A 41 3.15 -11.91 -11.75
CA ILE A 41 3.86 -11.96 -10.46
C ILE A 41 2.96 -11.64 -9.25
N LYS A 42 1.66 -11.40 -9.47
CA LYS A 42 0.68 -10.99 -8.45
C LYS A 42 -0.45 -12.01 -8.32
N VAL A 43 -0.96 -12.51 -9.44
CA VAL A 43 -2.02 -13.51 -9.45
C VAL A 43 -1.58 -14.78 -8.73
N HIS A 44 -2.48 -15.46 -8.03
CA HIS A 44 -2.16 -16.69 -7.32
C HIS A 44 -1.81 -17.82 -8.32
N HIS A 45 -0.79 -18.63 -8.01
CA HIS A 45 -0.33 -19.71 -8.91
C HIS A 45 -1.45 -20.67 -9.34
N LEU A 46 -2.35 -21.05 -8.43
CA LEU A 46 -3.52 -21.89 -8.76
C LEU A 46 -4.43 -21.34 -9.88
N ILE A 47 -4.44 -20.03 -10.12
CA ILE A 47 -5.21 -19.41 -11.22
C ILE A 47 -4.45 -19.55 -12.56
N GLN A 48 -3.12 -19.60 -12.50
CA GLN A 48 -2.27 -19.88 -13.65
C GLN A 48 -2.36 -21.36 -14.02
N ASP A 49 -2.30 -22.24 -13.02
CA ASP A 49 -2.16 -23.69 -13.17
C ASP A 49 -3.48 -24.41 -13.50
N HIS A 50 -4.63 -23.80 -13.18
CA HIS A 50 -5.94 -24.42 -13.34
C HIS A 50 -6.99 -23.44 -13.89
N ASP A 51 -7.99 -24.01 -14.57
CA ASP A 51 -9.22 -23.29 -14.92
C ASP A 51 -10.28 -23.56 -13.85
N TRP A 52 -10.96 -22.50 -13.42
CA TRP A 52 -11.93 -22.50 -12.34
C TRP A 52 -13.31 -22.10 -12.88
N ASP A 53 -14.36 -22.72 -12.35
CA ASP A 53 -15.73 -22.39 -12.73
C ASP A 53 -16.15 -21.05 -12.09
N SER A 54 -15.56 -20.72 -10.94
CA SER A 54 -15.71 -19.42 -10.27
C SER A 54 -14.48 -19.07 -9.42
N ILE A 55 -14.18 -17.78 -9.36
CA ILE A 55 -13.15 -17.23 -8.48
C ILE A 55 -13.77 -16.10 -7.66
N HIS A 56 -13.63 -16.18 -6.34
CA HIS A 56 -14.20 -15.22 -5.40
C HIS A 56 -13.13 -14.59 -4.53
N VAL A 57 -12.99 -13.25 -4.55
CA VAL A 57 -12.00 -12.51 -3.76
C VAL A 57 -12.65 -11.90 -2.52
N VAL A 58 -12.08 -12.16 -1.35
CA VAL A 58 -12.65 -11.74 -0.05
C VAL A 58 -11.58 -11.14 0.85
N GLY A 59 -11.99 -10.19 1.71
CA GLY A 59 -11.16 -9.64 2.77
C GLY A 59 -11.16 -10.52 4.03
N SER A 60 -10.60 -11.72 3.93
CA SER A 60 -10.53 -12.69 5.04
C SER A 60 -9.15 -13.36 5.16
N TYR A 61 -8.11 -12.54 5.22
CA TYR A 61 -6.72 -12.99 5.27
C TYR A 61 -6.47 -14.12 6.26
N ASP A 62 -5.93 -15.21 5.73
CA ASP A 62 -5.78 -16.49 6.42
C ASP A 62 -4.54 -17.19 5.90
N ARG A 63 -3.55 -17.35 6.79
CA ARG A 63 -2.25 -17.97 6.47
C ARG A 63 -2.23 -19.48 6.63
N GLN A 64 -3.34 -20.09 7.06
CA GLN A 64 -3.52 -21.55 7.05
C GLN A 64 -4.07 -22.07 5.71
N ALA A 65 -4.59 -21.18 4.87
CA ALA A 65 -4.97 -21.49 3.49
C ALA A 65 -3.74 -21.65 2.58
N VAL A 66 -3.94 -22.03 1.31
CA VAL A 66 -2.85 -22.27 0.37
C VAL A 66 -2.07 -20.96 0.14
N ILE A 67 -0.78 -20.98 0.46
CA ILE A 67 0.11 -19.84 0.26
C ILE A 67 0.52 -19.76 -1.21
N SER A 68 0.54 -18.54 -1.75
CA SER A 68 0.97 -18.33 -3.13
C SER A 68 2.45 -18.68 -3.33
N ALA A 69 2.77 -19.46 -4.36
CA ALA A 69 4.15 -19.67 -4.80
C ALA A 69 4.86 -18.38 -5.27
N HIS A 70 4.12 -17.28 -5.46
CA HIS A 70 4.61 -15.98 -5.92
C HIS A 70 4.90 -14.98 -4.79
N GLU A 71 5.10 -15.47 -3.55
CA GLU A 71 5.63 -14.65 -2.46
C GLU A 71 7.06 -14.17 -2.74
N LYS A 72 7.39 -12.98 -2.22
CA LYS A 72 8.69 -12.37 -2.52
C LYS A 72 9.78 -12.93 -1.61
N ASN A 73 10.68 -13.73 -2.16
CA ASN A 73 11.89 -14.13 -1.43
C ASN A 73 12.86 -12.94 -1.24
N GLY A 74 13.60 -12.95 -0.13
CA GLY A 74 14.68 -11.99 0.15
C GLY A 74 14.22 -10.59 0.58
N LYS A 75 12.98 -10.44 1.05
CA LYS A 75 12.47 -9.19 1.62
C LYS A 75 11.99 -9.42 3.05
N LEU A 76 12.26 -8.46 3.92
CA LEU A 76 11.78 -8.48 5.30
C LEU A 76 10.27 -8.22 5.40
N PHE A 77 9.74 -7.38 4.50
CA PHE A 77 8.35 -6.88 4.53
C PHE A 77 7.68 -6.89 3.16
N ASN A 78 6.35 -6.85 3.15
CA ASN A 78 5.51 -6.84 1.95
C ASN A 78 5.87 -7.99 0.99
N PHE A 79 6.12 -9.18 1.56
CA PHE A 79 6.40 -10.39 0.80
C PHE A 79 5.18 -11.30 0.67
N GLU A 80 4.28 -11.26 1.66
CA GLU A 80 3.09 -12.09 1.68
C GLU A 80 2.10 -11.65 0.60
N ARG A 81 1.47 -12.65 0.00
CA ARG A 81 0.40 -12.47 -0.98
C ARG A 81 -0.92 -13.00 -0.42
N PRO A 82 -2.06 -12.66 -1.04
CA PRO A 82 -3.31 -13.34 -0.75
C PRO A 82 -3.14 -14.85 -0.88
N THR A 83 -3.78 -15.57 0.04
CA THR A 83 -3.85 -17.03 0.03
C THR A 83 -5.08 -17.49 -0.74
N ALA A 84 -5.20 -18.80 -0.95
CA ALA A 84 -6.35 -19.36 -1.65
C ALA A 84 -6.90 -20.60 -0.95
N GLN A 85 -8.21 -20.79 -1.05
CA GLN A 85 -8.93 -21.98 -0.60
C GLN A 85 -9.68 -22.60 -1.77
N ILE A 86 -9.51 -23.90 -1.96
CA ILE A 86 -10.16 -24.68 -3.02
C ILE A 86 -11.46 -25.28 -2.48
N ASN A 87 -12.57 -24.98 -3.14
CA ASN A 87 -13.89 -25.50 -2.83
C ASN A 87 -14.47 -26.20 -4.08
N GLY A 88 -14.03 -27.43 -4.35
CA GLY A 88 -14.38 -28.14 -5.59
C GLY A 88 -13.84 -27.43 -6.82
N ARG A 89 -14.74 -26.92 -7.68
CA ARG A 89 -14.39 -26.14 -8.88
C ARG A 89 -14.43 -24.61 -8.67
N ALA A 90 -14.61 -24.17 -7.42
CA ALA A 90 -14.54 -22.77 -7.03
C ALA A 90 -13.24 -22.48 -6.27
N LEU A 91 -12.65 -21.31 -6.53
CA LEU A 91 -11.48 -20.81 -5.82
C LEU A 91 -11.83 -19.56 -5.01
N VAL A 92 -11.52 -19.56 -3.71
CA VAL A 92 -11.66 -18.37 -2.86
C VAL A 92 -10.28 -17.78 -2.59
N VAL A 93 -10.04 -16.55 -3.05
CA VAL A 93 -8.80 -15.80 -2.82
C VAL A 93 -8.98 -14.88 -1.62
N LYS A 94 -8.11 -15.00 -0.62
CA LYS A 94 -8.24 -14.36 0.69
C LYS A 94 -7.18 -13.27 0.85
N ALA A 95 -7.59 -12.01 0.63
CA ALA A 95 -6.73 -10.84 0.76
C ALA A 95 -6.81 -10.23 2.17
N PHE A 96 -5.85 -9.36 2.52
CA PHE A 96 -5.94 -8.56 3.74
C PHE A 96 -7.23 -7.72 3.74
N PRO A 97 -7.94 -7.59 4.87
CA PRO A 97 -9.25 -6.94 4.89
C PRO A 97 -9.16 -5.42 4.65
N GLY A 98 -9.15 -5.01 3.38
CA GLY A 98 -9.29 -3.64 2.90
C GLY A 98 -10.11 -3.59 1.62
N GLY A 99 -10.96 -2.58 1.47
CA GLY A 99 -11.85 -2.45 0.32
C GLY A 99 -11.06 -2.29 -0.98
N ASP A 100 -10.06 -1.41 -0.98
CA ASP A 100 -9.21 -1.16 -2.14
C ASP A 100 -8.36 -2.38 -2.46
N TYR A 101 -7.87 -3.09 -1.43
CA TYR A 101 -7.00 -4.25 -1.63
C TYR A 101 -7.74 -5.45 -2.21
N VAL A 102 -8.96 -5.71 -1.73
CA VAL A 102 -9.84 -6.75 -2.29
C VAL A 102 -10.21 -6.41 -3.73
N HIS A 103 -10.64 -5.17 -3.98
CA HIS A 103 -10.98 -4.72 -5.32
C HIS A 103 -9.78 -4.80 -6.27
N HIS A 104 -8.61 -4.35 -5.84
CA HIS A 104 -7.37 -4.43 -6.60
C HIS A 104 -7.04 -5.86 -7.03
N TYR A 105 -7.14 -6.85 -6.13
CA TYR A 105 -6.89 -8.25 -6.49
C TYR A 105 -7.97 -8.82 -7.40
N ALA A 106 -9.23 -8.42 -7.25
CA ALA A 106 -10.29 -8.81 -8.15
C ALA A 106 -10.02 -8.30 -9.59
N LEU A 107 -9.56 -7.04 -9.72
CA LEU A 107 -9.14 -6.47 -11.00
C LEU A 107 -7.90 -7.17 -11.58
N ILE A 108 -6.89 -7.50 -10.75
CA ILE A 108 -5.71 -8.25 -11.18
C ILE A 108 -6.13 -9.58 -11.82
N ILE A 109 -6.97 -10.34 -11.12
CA ILE A 109 -7.37 -11.68 -11.57
C ILE A 109 -8.20 -11.57 -12.84
N ALA A 110 -9.23 -10.73 -12.87
CA ALA A 110 -10.09 -10.58 -14.04
C ALA A 110 -9.29 -10.14 -15.28
N THR A 111 -8.40 -9.15 -15.11
CA THR A 111 -7.55 -8.66 -16.21
C THR A 111 -6.56 -9.72 -16.68
N TYR A 112 -5.94 -10.47 -15.76
CA TYR A 112 -5.04 -11.56 -16.11
C TYR A 112 -5.74 -12.64 -16.95
N LEU A 113 -6.95 -13.05 -16.54
CA LEU A 113 -7.73 -14.04 -17.27
C LEU A 113 -8.07 -13.53 -18.67
N ALA A 114 -8.55 -12.28 -18.79
CA ALA A 114 -8.86 -11.68 -20.09
C ALA A 114 -7.64 -11.63 -21.02
N MET A 115 -6.48 -11.20 -20.50
CA MET A 115 -5.23 -11.13 -21.28
C MET A 115 -4.68 -12.49 -21.69
N THR A 116 -5.06 -13.57 -21.00
CA THR A 116 -4.61 -14.94 -21.27
C THR A 116 -5.67 -15.78 -21.99
N GLY A 117 -6.76 -15.16 -22.45
CA GLY A 117 -7.83 -15.85 -23.18
C GLY A 117 -8.73 -16.73 -22.31
N LYS A 118 -8.71 -16.54 -20.99
CA LYS A 118 -9.56 -17.25 -20.02
C LYS A 118 -10.80 -16.44 -19.64
N ALA A 119 -11.82 -17.12 -19.13
CA ALA A 119 -13.11 -16.51 -18.77
C ALA A 119 -13.02 -15.58 -17.55
N ALA A 120 -12.96 -14.27 -17.79
CA ALA A 120 -12.83 -13.24 -16.75
C ALA A 120 -14.14 -12.93 -15.99
N ASP A 121 -15.29 -13.26 -16.57
CA ASP A 121 -16.62 -13.05 -15.97
C ASP A 121 -16.94 -13.98 -14.79
N THR A 122 -16.07 -14.97 -14.57
CA THR A 122 -16.06 -15.89 -13.41
C THR A 122 -15.55 -15.24 -12.12
N VAL A 123 -14.99 -14.02 -12.19
CA VAL A 123 -14.37 -13.34 -11.06
C VAL A 123 -15.38 -12.44 -10.34
N THR A 124 -15.58 -12.72 -9.06
CA THR A 124 -16.41 -11.92 -8.14
C THR A 124 -15.62 -11.52 -6.91
N TYR A 125 -16.10 -10.53 -6.17
CA TYR A 125 -15.49 -10.13 -4.92
C TYR A 125 -16.52 -9.60 -3.91
N GLU A 126 -16.14 -9.62 -2.64
CA GLU A 126 -16.92 -9.07 -1.53
C GLU A 126 -16.05 -8.10 -0.73
N LEU A 127 -16.50 -6.85 -0.61
CA LEU A 127 -15.82 -5.88 0.23
C LEU A 127 -15.94 -6.29 1.71
N PRO A 128 -14.85 -6.21 2.49
CA PRO A 128 -14.89 -6.59 3.89
C PRO A 128 -15.81 -5.66 4.68
N GLU A 129 -16.61 -6.23 5.57
CA GLU A 129 -17.40 -5.46 6.52
C GLU A 129 -16.47 -4.52 7.34
N PRO A 130 -16.88 -3.28 7.64
CA PRO A 130 -16.04 -2.33 8.37
C PRO A 130 -15.50 -2.85 9.70
N ALA A 131 -16.27 -3.71 10.39
CA ALA A 131 -15.85 -4.35 11.64
C ALA A 131 -14.68 -5.33 11.43
N VAL A 132 -14.68 -6.10 10.34
CA VAL A 132 -13.61 -7.04 9.99
C VAL A 132 -12.33 -6.28 9.66
N ALA A 133 -12.43 -5.24 8.84
CA ALA A 133 -11.28 -4.39 8.50
C ALA A 133 -10.69 -3.69 9.74
N ARG A 134 -11.54 -3.21 10.66
CA ARG A 134 -11.11 -2.63 11.94
C ARG A 134 -10.42 -3.66 12.82
N ALA A 135 -11.02 -4.84 12.99
CA ALA A 135 -10.46 -5.91 13.81
C ALA A 135 -9.08 -6.36 13.29
N ALA A 136 -8.89 -6.43 11.98
CA ALA A 136 -7.60 -6.74 11.37
C ALA A 136 -6.53 -5.69 11.71
N ALA A 137 -6.86 -4.39 11.64
CA ALA A 137 -5.93 -3.33 12.04
C ALA A 137 -5.64 -3.36 13.56
N GLN A 138 -6.62 -3.70 14.40
CA GLN A 138 -6.46 -3.78 15.85
C GLN A 138 -5.50 -4.88 16.34
N GLN A 139 -5.16 -5.84 15.48
CA GLN A 139 -4.11 -6.82 15.77
C GLN A 139 -2.72 -6.18 15.89
N LEU A 140 -2.53 -4.97 15.35
CA LEU A 140 -1.37 -4.15 15.67
C LEU A 140 -1.45 -3.73 17.15
N ALA A 141 -0.52 -4.27 17.92
CA ALA A 141 -0.34 -3.98 19.34
C ALA A 141 1.12 -3.56 19.57
N LEU A 142 1.31 -2.27 19.85
CA LEU A 142 2.58 -1.69 20.23
C LEU A 142 2.33 -0.77 21.42
N ASP A 143 3.25 -0.76 22.38
CA ASP A 143 3.33 0.29 23.38
C ASP A 143 4.06 1.49 22.75
N LEU A 144 3.33 2.59 22.54
CA LEU A 144 3.84 3.86 22.02
C LEU A 144 3.43 4.97 22.99
N ASP A 145 4.29 5.97 23.16
CA ASP A 145 4.06 7.10 24.03
C ASP A 145 4.68 8.35 23.39
N GLY A 146 3.94 8.91 22.45
CA GLY A 146 4.39 10.04 21.65
C GLY A 146 5.56 9.72 20.72
N ASP A 147 5.81 8.45 20.36
CA ASP A 147 6.87 8.00 19.45
C ASP A 147 6.71 8.58 18.02
N LEU A 148 7.82 8.64 17.28
CA LEU A 148 7.81 8.71 15.82
C LEU A 148 7.77 7.28 15.26
N VAL A 149 6.80 6.97 14.41
CA VAL A 149 6.71 5.67 13.72
C VAL A 149 7.11 5.82 12.26
N ILE A 150 8.16 5.11 11.83
CA ILE A 150 8.58 5.04 10.44
C ILE A 150 8.06 3.73 9.85
N VAL A 151 7.17 3.83 8.87
CA VAL A 151 6.50 2.68 8.24
C VAL A 151 6.87 2.57 6.76
N GLY A 152 6.90 1.35 6.23
CA GLY A 152 6.91 1.09 4.78
C GLY A 152 8.13 0.35 4.23
N TRP A 153 8.66 0.82 3.12
CA TRP A 153 9.73 0.20 2.33
C TRP A 153 11.12 0.65 2.76
N GLY A 154 12.13 -0.20 2.54
CA GLY A 154 13.54 0.12 2.82
C GLY A 154 13.92 0.08 4.30
N LEU A 155 13.02 -0.34 5.19
CA LEU A 155 13.24 -0.32 6.64
C LEU A 155 14.49 -1.08 7.10
N ALA A 156 14.86 -2.18 6.43
CA ALA A 156 16.08 -2.92 6.73
C ALA A 156 17.38 -2.09 6.54
N HIS A 157 17.31 -0.98 5.81
CA HIS A 157 18.41 -0.04 5.60
C HIS A 157 18.25 1.25 6.41
N LEU A 158 17.04 1.57 6.86
CA LEU A 158 16.75 2.76 7.67
C LEU A 158 16.90 2.50 9.16
N ALA A 159 16.57 1.28 9.60
CA ALA A 159 16.68 0.87 10.98
C ALA A 159 18.14 0.56 11.35
N PRO A 160 18.52 0.68 12.64
CA PRO A 160 19.88 0.34 13.08
C PRO A 160 20.28 -1.08 12.65
N PRO A 161 21.47 -1.27 12.07
CA PRO A 161 21.89 -2.56 11.50
C PRO A 161 21.99 -3.68 12.55
N ASP A 162 22.34 -3.33 13.78
CA ASP A 162 22.55 -4.28 14.89
C ASP A 162 21.31 -4.49 15.77
N GLY A 163 20.18 -3.82 15.45
CA GLY A 163 18.99 -3.98 16.27
C GLY A 163 18.12 -5.17 15.87
N VAL A 164 17.25 -5.56 16.79
CA VAL A 164 16.48 -6.80 16.69
C VAL A 164 15.05 -6.49 16.26
N TRP A 165 14.62 -7.16 15.18
CA TRP A 165 13.23 -7.16 14.75
C TRP A 165 12.39 -8.05 15.66
N ASN A 166 11.40 -7.45 16.31
CA ASN A 166 10.40 -8.14 17.10
C ASN A 166 9.16 -8.39 16.22
N TYR A 167 8.53 -9.55 16.37
CA TYR A 167 7.46 -9.98 15.48
C TYR A 167 6.11 -10.00 16.21
N GLY A 168 5.09 -9.50 15.52
CA GLY A 168 3.69 -9.56 15.92
C GLY A 168 2.87 -10.29 14.87
N HIS A 169 1.55 -10.18 14.95
CA HIS A 169 0.66 -10.84 14.01
C HIS A 169 0.63 -10.11 12.66
N GLY A 170 1.46 -10.54 11.71
CA GLY A 170 1.52 -9.97 10.36
C GLY A 170 2.36 -8.69 10.23
N TYR A 171 3.14 -8.35 11.24
CA TYR A 171 4.06 -7.20 11.25
C TYR A 171 5.32 -7.50 12.08
N ALA A 172 6.36 -6.72 11.88
CA ALA A 172 7.53 -6.70 12.75
C ALA A 172 7.99 -5.26 12.98
N TRP A 173 8.63 -5.03 14.12
CA TRP A 173 9.12 -3.70 14.49
C TRP A 173 10.48 -3.74 15.16
N GLN A 174 11.15 -2.60 15.09
CA GLN A 174 12.41 -2.33 15.77
C GLN A 174 12.31 -0.95 16.42
N ARG A 175 12.82 -0.82 17.65
CA ARG A 175 12.85 0.46 18.37
C ARG A 175 14.28 0.97 18.48
N THR A 176 14.43 2.29 18.47
CA THR A 176 15.68 2.99 18.77
C THR A 176 15.37 4.37 19.33
N GLU A 177 16.42 5.06 19.76
CA GLU A 177 16.39 6.48 20.01
C GLU A 177 17.26 7.21 18.98
N VAL A 178 16.78 8.34 18.45
CA VAL A 178 17.53 9.22 17.56
C VAL A 178 17.38 10.65 18.09
N ASN A 179 18.49 11.25 18.52
CA ASN A 179 18.51 12.62 19.08
C ASN A 179 17.50 12.84 20.22
N GLY A 180 17.42 11.90 21.17
CA GLY A 180 16.47 11.96 22.30
C GLY A 180 15.02 11.63 21.94
N ARG A 181 14.72 11.33 20.66
CA ARG A 181 13.40 10.94 20.19
C ARG A 181 13.29 9.44 20.07
N ARG A 182 12.26 8.85 20.69
CA ARG A 182 11.90 7.44 20.45
C ARG A 182 11.38 7.25 19.02
N VAL A 183 11.98 6.31 18.31
CA VAL A 183 11.65 5.97 16.92
C VAL A 183 11.32 4.48 16.84
N VAL A 184 10.19 4.17 16.22
CA VAL A 184 9.76 2.80 15.92
C VAL A 184 9.74 2.59 14.42
N TYR A 185 10.56 1.67 13.92
CA TYR A 185 10.47 1.19 12.54
C TYR A 185 9.45 0.06 12.50
N LEU A 186 8.41 0.18 11.68
CA LEU A 186 7.30 -0.77 11.60
C LEU A 186 7.10 -1.24 10.17
N GLY A 187 7.26 -2.54 9.94
CA GLY A 187 6.98 -3.16 8.65
C GLY A 187 5.88 -4.21 8.73
N PHE A 188 5.06 -4.31 7.69
CA PHE A 188 4.01 -5.32 7.55
C PHE A 188 4.48 -6.45 6.62
N LEU A 189 4.14 -7.69 6.96
CA LEU A 189 4.50 -8.85 6.13
C LEU A 189 3.67 -8.88 4.82
N HIS A 190 2.41 -8.42 4.89
CA HIS A 190 1.51 -8.17 3.77
C HIS A 190 1.58 -6.71 3.27
N SER A 191 0.92 -6.41 2.15
CA SER A 191 0.79 -5.03 1.66
C SER A 191 -0.31 -4.28 2.42
N ILE A 192 0.00 -3.07 2.90
CA ILE A 192 -1.00 -2.15 3.49
C ILE A 192 -1.59 -1.24 2.40
N TRP A 193 -2.31 -1.84 1.45
CA TRP A 193 -2.79 -1.16 0.24
C TRP A 193 -4.02 -0.28 0.50
N GLY A 194 -4.04 0.91 -0.10
CA GLY A 194 -5.24 1.77 -0.13
C GLY A 194 -5.75 2.13 1.26
N ASP A 195 -7.05 1.95 1.47
CA ASP A 195 -7.74 2.15 2.74
C ASP A 195 -7.15 1.36 3.94
N VAL A 196 -6.38 0.28 3.72
CA VAL A 196 -5.64 -0.40 4.80
C VAL A 196 -4.58 0.53 5.41
N ALA A 197 -3.87 1.30 4.58
CA ALA A 197 -2.82 2.21 5.03
C ALA A 197 -3.36 3.27 5.99
N GLY A 198 -4.52 3.85 5.67
CA GLY A 198 -5.22 4.80 6.54
C GLY A 198 -5.59 4.19 7.90
N ARG A 199 -6.13 2.96 7.91
CA ARG A 199 -6.48 2.27 9.17
C ARG A 199 -5.26 1.97 10.04
N VAL A 200 -4.11 1.68 9.43
CA VAL A 200 -2.85 1.53 10.16
C VAL A 200 -2.49 2.83 10.87
N VAL A 201 -2.59 3.98 10.19
CA VAL A 201 -2.30 5.29 10.81
C VAL A 201 -3.28 5.62 11.93
N THR A 202 -4.59 5.39 11.73
CA THR A 202 -5.58 5.52 12.81
C THR A 202 -5.20 4.67 14.01
N ARG A 203 -4.82 3.41 13.79
CA ARG A 203 -4.42 2.51 14.86
C ARG A 203 -3.14 2.97 15.57
N LEU A 204 -2.15 3.48 14.84
CA LEU A 204 -0.93 4.01 15.43
C LEU A 204 -1.21 5.22 16.32
N ALA A 205 -2.12 6.11 15.92
CA ALA A 205 -2.55 7.21 16.77
C ALA A 205 -3.24 6.72 18.06
N GLU A 206 -4.15 5.75 17.96
CA GLU A 206 -4.80 5.11 19.13
C GLU A 206 -3.79 4.48 20.10
N LEU A 207 -2.68 3.96 19.57
CA LEU A 207 -1.61 3.34 20.35
C LEU A 207 -0.64 4.36 20.96
N GLY A 208 -0.76 5.66 20.63
CA GLY A 208 0.03 6.73 21.21
C GLY A 208 1.11 7.33 20.29
N ALA A 209 1.15 7.03 18.99
CA ALA A 209 2.08 7.69 18.07
C ALA A 209 1.82 9.21 18.01
N ARG A 210 2.88 10.03 18.02
CA ARG A 210 2.77 11.49 17.76
C ARG A 210 2.90 11.82 16.28
N ASP A 211 3.78 11.09 15.59
CA ASP A 211 4.11 11.33 14.20
C ASP A 211 4.26 9.99 13.46
N VAL A 212 3.83 9.95 12.21
CA VAL A 212 4.06 8.82 11.30
C VAL A 212 4.81 9.32 10.06
N VAL A 213 5.91 8.65 9.71
CA VAL A 213 6.64 8.87 8.46
C VAL A 213 6.49 7.64 7.58
N TYR A 214 5.89 7.81 6.40
CA TYR A 214 5.76 6.74 5.41
C TYR A 214 6.88 6.83 4.37
N VAL A 215 7.67 5.77 4.28
CA VAL A 215 8.68 5.60 3.24
C VAL A 215 8.20 4.54 2.27
N GLY A 216 8.11 4.88 0.99
CA GLY A 216 7.56 3.99 -0.01
C GLY A 216 8.06 4.29 -1.40
N LYS A 217 7.20 3.99 -2.37
CA LYS A 217 7.45 4.26 -3.78
C LYS A 217 6.21 4.90 -4.40
N VAL A 218 6.41 5.81 -5.33
CA VAL A 218 5.31 6.56 -5.95
C VAL A 218 5.52 6.67 -7.46
N GLY A 219 4.43 6.79 -8.22
CA GLY A 219 4.47 7.13 -9.64
C GLY A 219 4.52 8.64 -9.85
N ALA A 220 5.33 9.11 -10.80
CA ALA A 220 5.29 10.50 -11.26
C ALA A 220 4.32 10.69 -12.42
N LEU A 221 3.68 11.85 -12.47
CA LEU A 221 2.79 12.29 -13.55
C LEU A 221 3.45 13.36 -14.44
N ASN A 222 4.52 14.01 -13.97
CA ASN A 222 5.34 14.88 -14.82
C ASN A 222 6.28 14.02 -15.70
N PRO A 223 6.21 14.11 -17.04
CA PRO A 223 7.00 13.27 -17.95
C PRO A 223 8.52 13.49 -17.86
N ASP A 224 8.98 14.61 -17.30
CA ASP A 224 10.40 14.96 -17.19
C ASP A 224 11.09 14.35 -15.96
N ILE A 225 10.33 13.75 -15.04
CA ILE A 225 10.88 13.11 -13.86
C ILE A 225 11.33 11.68 -14.20
N GLU A 226 12.65 11.48 -14.25
CA GLU A 226 13.24 10.17 -14.44
C GLU A 226 13.08 9.28 -13.18
N PRO A 227 12.59 8.04 -13.30
CA PRO A 227 12.47 7.13 -12.18
C PRO A 227 13.80 6.85 -11.45
N ASN A 228 13.71 6.71 -10.13
CA ASN A 228 14.80 6.40 -9.20
C ASN A 228 15.90 7.47 -9.11
N THR A 229 15.58 8.73 -9.46
CA THR A 229 16.51 9.86 -9.35
C THR A 229 16.10 10.92 -8.32
N TRP A 230 14.82 10.93 -7.91
CA TRP A 230 14.26 11.90 -6.97
C TRP A 230 13.46 11.23 -5.84
N LEU A 231 13.38 11.92 -4.71
CA LEU A 231 12.41 11.66 -3.65
C LEU A 231 11.17 12.52 -3.84
N ALA A 232 9.99 11.98 -3.52
CA ALA A 232 8.73 12.70 -3.48
C ALA A 232 8.31 13.00 -2.04
N THR A 233 7.80 14.21 -1.82
CA THR A 233 7.18 14.65 -0.57
C THR A 233 6.01 15.60 -0.85
N GLY A 234 5.22 15.88 0.19
CA GLY A 234 4.11 16.81 0.15
C GLY A 234 3.14 16.56 1.29
N ASN A 235 2.08 17.35 1.34
CA ASN A 235 1.08 17.24 2.42
C ASN A 235 -0.36 17.38 1.94
N THR A 236 -0.59 17.30 0.63
CA THR A 236 -1.92 17.42 0.04
C THR A 236 -2.14 16.31 -0.97
N SER A 237 -3.31 15.67 -0.92
CA SER A 237 -3.72 14.64 -1.86
C SER A 237 -5.17 14.85 -2.31
N LEU A 238 -5.47 14.58 -3.58
CA LEU A 238 -6.83 14.31 -4.04
C LEU A 238 -7.24 12.92 -3.56
N VAL A 239 -8.28 12.83 -2.73
CA VAL A 239 -8.82 11.58 -2.16
C VAL A 239 -10.33 11.58 -2.35
N GLY A 240 -10.86 10.60 -3.08
CA GLY A 240 -12.31 10.51 -3.34
C GLY A 240 -12.89 11.76 -4.02
N GLY A 241 -12.12 12.42 -4.90
CA GLY A 241 -12.54 13.63 -5.60
C GLY A 241 -12.46 14.92 -4.78
N SER A 242 -11.90 14.90 -3.56
CA SER A 242 -11.69 16.08 -2.72
C SER A 242 -10.24 16.22 -2.29
N LEU A 243 -9.73 17.45 -2.26
CA LEU A 243 -8.39 17.72 -1.72
C LEU A 243 -8.40 17.60 -0.20
N ALA A 244 -7.45 16.84 0.32
CA ALA A 244 -7.18 16.71 1.75
C ALA A 244 -5.75 17.15 2.03
N THR A 245 -5.59 17.97 3.06
CA THR A 245 -4.29 18.44 3.57
C THR A 245 -4.11 18.05 5.03
N TRP A 246 -2.89 17.75 5.44
CA TRP A 246 -2.55 17.33 6.81
C TRP A 246 -1.32 18.06 7.38
N PRO A 247 -1.11 17.99 8.71
CA PRO A 247 0.10 18.50 9.34
C PRO A 247 1.34 17.71 8.88
N ASP A 248 2.21 18.37 8.12
CA ASP A 248 3.40 17.74 7.54
C ASP A 248 4.53 17.61 8.58
N PHE A 249 4.99 16.39 8.82
CA PHE A 249 6.15 16.11 9.66
C PHE A 249 7.41 16.83 9.15
N PHE A 250 7.65 16.78 7.83
CA PHE A 250 8.82 17.38 7.21
C PHE A 250 8.63 18.88 6.99
N GLY A 251 7.47 19.29 6.49
CA GLY A 251 7.15 20.67 6.15
C GLY A 251 8.17 21.23 5.15
N GLY A 252 8.48 22.53 5.27
CA GLY A 252 9.48 23.17 4.41
C GLY A 252 10.90 22.58 4.51
N PHE A 253 11.19 21.75 5.53
CA PHE A 253 12.52 21.16 5.71
C PHE A 253 12.90 20.23 4.56
N ALA A 254 12.02 19.31 4.16
CA ALA A 254 12.31 18.36 3.07
C ALA A 254 12.35 19.06 1.71
N THR A 255 11.48 20.05 1.47
CA THR A 255 11.45 20.82 0.22
C THR A 255 12.76 21.57 -0.05
N ALA A 256 13.51 21.92 0.99
CA ALA A 256 14.81 22.58 0.86
C ALA A 256 15.97 21.61 0.55
N GLN A 257 15.73 20.30 0.57
CA GLN A 257 16.79 19.30 0.37
C GLN A 257 17.03 19.04 -1.11
N PRO A 258 18.29 18.94 -1.57
CA PRO A 258 18.60 18.60 -2.95
C PRO A 258 18.07 17.20 -3.28
N GLY A 259 17.51 17.01 -4.49
CA GLY A 259 16.97 15.69 -4.89
C GLY A 259 15.60 15.36 -4.30
N VAL A 260 14.92 16.31 -3.67
CA VAL A 260 13.52 16.19 -3.23
C VAL A 260 12.61 17.01 -4.14
N HIS A 261 11.54 16.39 -4.62
CA HIS A 261 10.47 17.01 -5.38
C HIS A 261 9.20 17.07 -4.53
N THR A 262 8.61 18.25 -4.41
CA THR A 262 7.38 18.48 -3.65
C THR A 262 6.22 18.72 -4.60
N GLY A 263 5.06 18.11 -4.33
CA GLY A 263 3.89 18.28 -5.18
C GLY A 263 2.60 17.75 -4.58
N VAL A 264 1.49 18.01 -5.28
CA VAL A 264 0.17 17.50 -4.91
C VAL A 264 0.05 16.06 -5.40
N HIS A 265 -0.40 15.18 -4.53
CA HIS A 265 -0.62 13.76 -4.81
C HIS A 265 -2.06 13.51 -5.28
N VAL A 266 -2.31 12.46 -6.06
CA VAL A 266 -3.64 11.91 -6.30
C VAL A 266 -3.69 10.45 -5.86
N THR A 267 -4.73 10.08 -5.11
CA THR A 267 -4.94 8.69 -4.70
C THR A 267 -5.64 7.89 -5.79
N SER A 268 -4.99 6.83 -6.25
CA SER A 268 -5.57 5.83 -7.14
C SER A 268 -5.80 4.52 -6.36
N PRO A 269 -7.03 3.98 -6.29
CA PRO A 269 -7.29 2.76 -5.51
C PRO A 269 -6.65 1.52 -6.13
N SER A 270 -6.27 1.59 -7.41
CA SER A 270 -5.59 0.51 -8.10
C SER A 270 -4.83 1.04 -9.30
N ILE A 271 -3.58 0.64 -9.41
CA ILE A 271 -2.74 0.90 -10.60
C ILE A 271 -3.35 0.41 -11.92
N LEU A 272 -4.29 -0.54 -11.88
CA LEU A 272 -5.00 -0.99 -13.08
C LEU A 272 -6.00 0.04 -13.63
N LEU A 273 -6.37 1.03 -12.83
CA LEU A 273 -7.32 2.07 -13.25
C LEU A 273 -6.62 3.28 -13.88
N GLU A 274 -5.30 3.29 -13.91
CA GLU A 274 -4.47 4.39 -14.42
C GLU A 274 -4.28 4.24 -15.94
N ASN A 275 -5.34 4.52 -16.70
CA ASN A 275 -5.30 4.57 -18.17
C ASN A 275 -4.93 5.98 -18.67
N GLN A 276 -4.83 6.17 -19.99
CA GLN A 276 -4.48 7.48 -20.59
C GLN A 276 -5.53 8.56 -20.31
N ASP A 277 -6.81 8.21 -20.26
CA ASP A 277 -7.88 9.16 -19.93
C ASP A 277 -7.73 9.65 -18.48
N TRP A 278 -7.56 8.71 -17.55
CA TRP A 278 -7.26 9.00 -16.15
C TRP A 278 -6.01 9.86 -16.03
N LEU A 279 -4.93 9.54 -16.74
CA LEU A 279 -3.71 10.36 -16.71
C LEU A 279 -3.98 11.79 -17.20
N THR A 280 -4.77 11.95 -18.26
CA THR A 280 -5.11 13.25 -18.84
C THR A 280 -5.90 14.12 -17.86
N GLU A 281 -6.82 13.51 -17.10
CA GLU A 281 -7.62 14.17 -16.05
C GLU A 281 -6.80 14.60 -14.83
N HIS A 282 -5.57 14.11 -14.69
CA HIS A 282 -4.76 14.29 -13.48
C HIS A 282 -3.38 14.90 -13.76
N THR A 283 -3.19 15.53 -14.92
CA THR A 283 -1.89 16.11 -15.32
C THR A 283 -1.40 17.24 -14.42
N GLU A 284 -2.30 17.89 -13.65
CA GLU A 284 -1.95 18.94 -12.69
C GLU A 284 -1.34 18.41 -11.39
N TYR A 285 -1.46 17.10 -11.11
CA TYR A 285 -0.88 16.47 -9.93
C TYR A 285 0.55 16.02 -10.21
N ALA A 286 1.37 15.95 -9.17
CA ALA A 286 2.77 15.53 -9.31
C ALA A 286 2.92 14.01 -9.23
N PHE A 287 2.11 13.37 -8.38
CA PHE A 287 2.35 12.00 -7.92
C PHE A 287 1.07 11.18 -7.81
N VAL A 288 1.22 9.86 -7.91
CA VAL A 288 0.14 8.88 -7.68
C VAL A 288 0.62 7.64 -6.95
N ASP A 289 -0.16 7.22 -5.95
CA ASP A 289 -0.16 5.92 -5.29
C ASP A 289 -1.52 5.63 -4.62
N PRO A 290 -1.73 4.44 -4.05
CA PRO A 290 -2.92 4.11 -3.27
C PRO A 290 -2.89 4.56 -1.82
N GLU A 291 -1.72 4.80 -1.22
CA GLU A 291 -1.54 4.80 0.23
C GLU A 291 -1.39 6.18 0.89
N ILE A 292 -0.72 7.13 0.24
CA ILE A 292 -0.38 8.44 0.83
C ILE A 292 -1.64 9.20 1.25
N GLY A 293 -2.66 9.26 0.39
CA GLY A 293 -3.90 9.98 0.67
C GLY A 293 -4.66 9.42 1.88
N PRO A 294 -4.99 8.12 1.92
CA PRO A 294 -5.64 7.49 3.07
C PRO A 294 -4.85 7.67 4.38
N MET A 295 -3.52 7.56 4.35
CA MET A 295 -2.67 7.80 5.52
C MET A 295 -2.74 9.25 6.01
N GLY A 296 -2.63 10.21 5.10
CA GLY A 296 -2.67 11.64 5.43
C GLY A 296 -4.02 12.08 5.99
N VAL A 297 -5.13 11.59 5.41
CA VAL A 297 -6.48 11.81 5.94
C VAL A 297 -6.62 11.25 7.35
N ALA A 298 -6.19 10.01 7.57
CA ALA A 298 -6.25 9.37 8.88
C ALA A 298 -5.42 10.13 9.95
N ALA A 299 -4.24 10.61 9.59
CA ALA A 299 -3.40 11.40 10.49
C ALA A 299 -4.05 12.75 10.86
N ARG A 300 -4.61 13.46 9.87
CA ARG A 300 -5.37 14.70 10.11
C ARG A 300 -6.52 14.47 11.07
N ASP A 301 -7.32 13.42 10.82
CA ASP A 301 -8.51 13.12 11.62
C ASP A 301 -8.15 12.69 13.05
N ALA A 302 -6.99 12.05 13.23
CA ALA A 302 -6.47 11.65 14.53
C ALA A 302 -5.64 12.74 15.25
N GLY A 303 -5.33 13.86 14.58
CA GLY A 303 -4.56 14.97 15.17
C GLY A 303 -3.07 14.67 15.36
N ILE A 304 -2.48 13.79 14.56
CA ILE A 304 -1.05 13.44 14.60
C ILE A 304 -0.30 13.97 13.38
N GLY A 305 1.03 14.08 13.47
CA GLY A 305 1.87 14.45 12.33
C GLY A 305 1.96 13.33 11.31
N PHE A 306 1.94 13.67 10.02
CA PHE A 306 2.23 12.71 8.94
C PHE A 306 3.17 13.32 7.90
N GLY A 307 4.18 12.57 7.50
CA GLY A 307 5.06 12.95 6.40
C GLY A 307 5.38 11.74 5.54
N TYR A 308 5.80 11.98 4.31
CA TYR A 308 6.25 10.92 3.43
C TYR A 308 7.52 11.31 2.67
N LEU A 309 8.39 10.32 2.46
CA LEU A 309 9.56 10.44 1.57
C LEU A 309 9.60 9.19 0.70
N HIS A 310 9.06 9.30 -0.50
CA HIS A 310 8.93 8.18 -1.41
C HIS A 310 10.00 8.23 -2.49
N VAL A 311 10.52 7.08 -2.90
CA VAL A 311 11.27 7.01 -4.15
C VAL A 311 10.29 7.13 -5.31
N ILE A 312 10.52 8.07 -6.23
CA ILE A 312 9.77 8.10 -7.48
C ILE A 312 10.20 6.90 -8.32
N SER A 313 9.41 5.83 -8.36
CA SER A 313 9.86 4.53 -8.88
C SER A 313 9.54 4.27 -10.34
N ASN A 314 8.60 5.03 -10.89
CA ASN A 314 8.10 4.92 -12.25
C ASN A 314 7.46 6.25 -12.66
N ASN A 315 7.16 6.38 -13.95
CA ASN A 315 6.51 7.54 -14.53
C ASN A 315 5.35 7.06 -15.42
N LEU A 316 4.16 7.62 -15.23
CA LEU A 316 2.97 7.25 -15.99
C LEU A 316 2.86 8.03 -17.30
N ALA A 317 3.36 9.27 -17.32
CA ALA A 317 3.27 10.16 -18.47
C ALA A 317 4.31 9.88 -19.55
N ARG A 318 5.42 9.23 -19.19
CA ARG A 318 6.47 8.86 -20.13
C ARG A 318 7.05 7.49 -19.82
N ARG A 319 7.30 6.72 -20.88
CA ARG A 319 7.99 5.43 -20.79
C ARG A 319 9.48 5.64 -20.58
N TYR A 320 9.98 5.11 -19.47
CA TYR A 320 11.41 5.02 -19.18
C TYR A 320 11.88 3.56 -19.25
N PRO A 321 13.21 3.34 -19.36
CA PRO A 321 13.79 2.00 -19.25
C PRO A 321 13.46 1.32 -17.91
N ALA A 322 13.51 2.06 -16.80
CA ALA A 322 13.14 1.55 -15.47
C ALA A 322 11.63 1.75 -15.19
N ASP A 323 10.97 0.72 -14.67
CA ASP A 323 9.56 0.73 -14.28
C ASP A 323 9.22 -0.36 -13.23
N LEU A 324 7.92 -0.58 -13.01
CA LEU A 324 7.40 -1.54 -12.03
C LEU A 324 7.63 -3.01 -12.41
N SER A 325 7.97 -3.31 -13.67
CA SER A 325 8.20 -4.67 -14.17
C SER A 325 9.65 -5.14 -13.98
N ASN A 326 10.60 -4.20 -13.79
CA ASN A 326 12.03 -4.48 -13.78
C ASN A 326 12.77 -3.92 -12.55
N GLU A 327 12.06 -3.80 -11.43
CA GLU A 327 12.53 -3.24 -10.16
C GLU A 327 13.79 -3.87 -9.53
N ARG A 328 14.21 -5.05 -10.01
CA ARG A 328 15.34 -5.83 -9.49
C ARG A 328 16.61 -5.70 -10.33
N HIS A 329 16.60 -4.91 -11.41
CA HIS A 329 17.81 -4.66 -12.19
C HIS A 329 18.88 -3.96 -11.34
N SER A 330 20.15 -4.33 -11.53
CA SER A 330 21.28 -3.89 -10.70
C SER A 330 21.40 -2.37 -10.63
N GLU A 331 21.19 -1.68 -11.75
CA GLU A 331 21.24 -0.22 -11.82
C GLU A 331 20.12 0.43 -10.97
N VAL A 332 18.90 -0.11 -11.06
CA VAL A 332 17.75 0.35 -10.24
C VAL A 332 18.04 0.17 -8.75
N VAL A 333 18.63 -0.96 -8.36
CA VAL A 333 19.00 -1.23 -6.95
C VAL A 333 20.08 -0.25 -6.48
N ARG A 334 21.09 0.03 -7.31
CA ARG A 334 22.17 0.97 -7.01
C ARG A 334 21.63 2.38 -6.77
N GLN A 335 20.81 2.89 -7.70
CA GLN A 335 20.16 4.20 -7.59
C GLN A 335 19.30 4.32 -6.32
N ARG A 336 18.48 3.31 -6.06
CA ARG A 336 17.63 3.25 -4.86
C ARG A 336 18.41 3.23 -3.55
N THR A 337 19.61 2.63 -3.53
CA THR A 337 20.47 2.64 -2.34
C THR A 337 20.92 4.05 -1.98
N VAL A 338 21.22 4.89 -2.99
CA VAL A 338 21.56 6.31 -2.77
C VAL A 338 20.36 7.06 -2.17
N LEU A 339 19.17 6.87 -2.76
CA LEU A 339 17.95 7.52 -2.28
C LEU A 339 17.55 7.07 -0.87
N ILE A 340 17.70 5.80 -0.52
CA ILE A 340 17.48 5.32 0.85
C ILE A 340 18.39 6.04 1.85
N ARG A 341 19.69 6.17 1.54
CA ARG A 341 20.63 6.90 2.41
C ARG A 341 20.21 8.36 2.56
N GLN A 342 19.74 8.97 1.48
CA GLN A 342 19.21 10.33 1.54
C GLN A 342 17.97 10.43 2.45
N ILE A 343 17.03 9.49 2.36
CA ILE A 343 15.86 9.42 3.26
C ILE A 343 16.32 9.34 4.72
N GLN A 344 17.28 8.46 5.02
CA GLN A 344 17.84 8.31 6.36
C GLN A 344 18.40 9.64 6.90
N ASN A 345 19.21 10.33 6.09
CA ASN A 345 19.80 11.61 6.47
C ASN A 345 18.73 12.69 6.71
N ILE A 346 17.75 12.83 5.80
CA ILE A 346 16.69 13.83 5.94
C ILE A 346 15.86 13.61 7.20
N ILE A 347 15.53 12.36 7.54
CA ILE A 347 14.81 12.03 8.77
C ILE A 347 15.66 12.38 10.00
N ALA A 348 16.93 11.98 10.03
CA ALA A 348 17.82 12.26 11.16
C ALA A 348 18.01 13.77 11.37
N ASP A 349 18.29 14.52 10.31
CA ASP A 349 18.48 15.98 10.37
C ASP A 349 17.20 16.70 10.76
N ARG A 350 16.04 16.19 10.30
CA ARG A 350 14.74 16.73 10.71
C ARG A 350 14.51 16.60 12.22
N LEU A 351 14.89 15.47 12.80
CA LEU A 351 14.82 15.24 14.24
C LEU A 351 15.77 16.17 15.03
N VAL A 352 16.93 16.53 14.47
CA VAL A 352 17.81 17.55 15.07
C VAL A 352 17.16 18.94 15.04
N ALA A 353 16.57 19.32 13.91
CA ALA A 353 15.96 20.64 13.70
C ALA A 353 14.66 20.86 14.50
N ARG A 354 14.07 19.79 15.04
CA ARG A 354 12.92 19.82 15.96
C ARG A 354 13.23 19.04 17.24
N PRO A 355 14.00 19.61 18.17
CA PRO A 355 14.09 19.07 19.52
C PRO A 355 12.69 19.04 20.16
N ILE A 356 12.46 18.05 21.04
CA ILE A 356 11.15 17.74 21.66
C ILE A 356 10.51 18.98 22.30
#